data_AF-A0A951AGH0-F1
#
_entry.id   AF-A0A951AGH0-F1
#
_cell.length_a   1.000
_cell.length_b   1.000
_cell.length_c   1.000
_cell.angle_alpha   90.00
_cell.angle_beta   90.00
_cell.angle_gamma   90.00
#
_symmetry.space_group_name_H-M   'P 1'
#
loop_
_entity.id
_entity.type
_entity.pdbx_description
1 polymer ?
#
loop_
_entity_poly.entity_id
_entity_poly.type
_entity_poly.pdbx_seq_one_letter_code
_entity_poly.pdbx_strand_id
1 'polypeptide(L)'
;MSLTATALAVSSLAQTSPAPDGKVSNSGQVPVPAEPAKAGGAPTGQPNAADMMKQMMELSKTNENHKLLSSLDGNWDYTIKFWMDPSGKPQESKGTATRKTIMNGRYVTMDVSGNMQMPGQDGKMKTVLFKGMGTEGYDNVKKKFVVSWIDNMGTGIEFSEGTYDAASKTFTYTSEMEMMPGMKTKVREVI
;
A
#
# COMPACT_ATOMS: atom_id res chain seq x y z
N MET A 1 18.80 11.06 -3.23
CA MET A 1 17.72 10.46 -4.03
C MET A 1 16.52 11.37 -3.88
N SER A 2 16.07 12.02 -4.96
CA SER A 2 14.91 12.91 -4.92
C SER A 2 13.69 12.06 -5.23
N LEU A 3 12.84 11.83 -4.24
CA LEU A 3 11.59 11.07 -4.39
C LEU A 3 10.61 11.95 -5.18
N THR A 4 10.32 11.58 -6.43
CA THR A 4 9.35 12.32 -7.27
C THR A 4 8.07 11.50 -7.31
N ALA A 5 7.26 11.60 -6.26
CA ALA A 5 5.91 11.04 -6.24
C ALA A 5 4.97 12.03 -6.92
N THR A 6 4.54 11.73 -8.15
CA THR A 6 3.48 12.48 -8.83
C THR A 6 2.13 11.99 -8.32
N ALA A 7 1.66 12.57 -7.20
CA ALA A 7 0.31 12.36 -6.72
C ALA A 7 -0.62 13.41 -7.37
N LEU A 8 -1.53 12.96 -8.24
CA LEU A 8 -2.66 13.75 -8.73
C LEU A 8 -3.73 13.78 -7.64
N ALA A 9 -3.90 14.92 -6.97
CA ALA A 9 -5.00 15.14 -6.03
C ALA A 9 -6.10 15.95 -6.72
N VAL A 10 -7.26 15.33 -6.96
CA VAL A 10 -8.47 16.04 -7.42
C VAL A 10 -9.41 16.16 -6.24
N SER A 11 -9.72 17.40 -5.85
CA SER A 11 -10.64 17.70 -4.75
C SER A 11 -12.10 17.56 -5.20
N SER A 12 -12.94 16.91 -4.39
CA SER A 12 -14.37 17.22 -4.37
C SER A 12 -14.96 17.02 -2.97
N LEU A 13 -15.60 18.09 -2.48
CA LEU A 13 -16.51 18.09 -1.35
C LEU A 13 -17.94 17.81 -1.84
N ALA A 14 -18.72 17.04 -1.08
CA ALA A 14 -20.12 17.32 -0.79
C ALA A 14 -20.61 16.55 0.45
N GLN A 15 -21.28 17.25 1.36
CA GLN A 15 -21.93 16.78 2.60
C GLN A 15 -23.32 16.17 2.35
N THR A 16 -23.78 15.27 3.23
CA THR A 16 -25.10 15.31 3.92
C THR A 16 -25.13 14.41 5.18
N SER A 17 -25.78 14.88 6.25
CA SER A 17 -25.99 14.23 7.57
C SER A 17 -27.38 13.51 7.66
N PRO A 18 -27.86 12.99 8.83
CA PRO A 18 -27.39 11.83 9.60
C PRO A 18 -28.53 10.80 9.94
N ALA A 19 -28.18 9.75 10.73
CA ALA A 19 -28.98 8.92 11.66
C ALA A 19 -29.32 7.47 11.24
N PRO A 20 -29.69 6.55 12.17
CA PRO A 20 -29.28 6.36 13.58
C PRO A 20 -28.84 4.92 13.92
N ASP A 21 -28.30 4.78 15.14
CA ASP A 21 -28.14 3.59 16.00
C ASP A 21 -28.45 2.18 15.45
N GLY A 22 -27.40 1.36 15.40
CA GLY A 22 -27.51 -0.09 15.31
C GLY A 22 -26.35 -0.76 16.04
N LYS A 23 -26.62 -1.30 17.24
CA LYS A 23 -25.70 -2.17 17.98
C LYS A 23 -25.22 -3.30 17.07
N VAL A 24 -23.90 -3.52 16.97
CA VAL A 24 -23.36 -4.79 16.51
C VAL A 24 -22.42 -5.34 17.58
N SER A 25 -22.87 -6.44 18.17
CA SER A 25 -22.15 -7.22 19.16
C SER A 25 -20.85 -7.79 18.58
N ASN A 26 -19.81 -7.71 19.39
CA ASN A 26 -18.55 -8.42 19.24
C ASN A 26 -18.77 -9.90 19.55
N SER A 27 -18.54 -10.78 18.58
CA SER A 27 -18.33 -12.21 18.83
C SER A 27 -17.07 -12.64 18.10
N GLY A 28 -15.95 -12.51 18.80
CA GLY A 28 -14.71 -13.15 18.42
C GLY A 28 -14.84 -14.67 18.50
N GLN A 29 -14.60 -15.34 17.37
CA GLN A 29 -14.05 -16.68 17.35
C GLN A 29 -13.45 -16.94 15.98
N VAL A 30 -12.12 -17.10 15.95
CA VAL A 30 -11.39 -17.55 14.76
C VAL A 30 -11.65 -19.06 14.63
N PRO A 31 -12.26 -19.57 13.55
CA PRO A 31 -12.40 -21.00 13.36
C PRO A 31 -11.04 -21.57 12.91
N VAL A 32 -10.47 -22.44 13.73
CA VAL A 32 -9.37 -23.32 13.36
C VAL A 32 -9.84 -24.27 12.25
N PRO A 33 -9.09 -24.50 11.16
CA PRO A 33 -9.49 -25.47 10.14
C PRO A 33 -9.45 -26.88 10.70
N ALA A 34 -10.57 -27.61 10.59
CA ALA A 34 -10.67 -29.02 10.91
C ALA A 34 -9.85 -29.88 9.92
N GLU A 35 -9.27 -30.95 10.43
CA GLU A 35 -8.50 -31.99 9.73
C GLU A 35 -9.31 -32.63 8.58
N PRO A 36 -8.70 -33.00 7.43
CA PRO A 36 -9.46 -33.26 6.21
C PRO A 36 -10.08 -34.65 6.18
N ALA A 37 -11.39 -34.70 5.90
CA ALA A 37 -12.09 -35.92 5.53
C ALA A 37 -11.58 -36.47 4.18
N LYS A 38 -11.33 -37.78 4.13
CA LYS A 38 -11.08 -38.52 2.89
C LYS A 38 -12.29 -38.41 1.95
N ALA A 39 -12.08 -37.90 0.75
CA ALA A 39 -12.98 -38.07 -0.39
C ALA A 39 -12.15 -38.26 -1.67
N GLY A 40 -12.67 -39.10 -2.57
CA GLY A 40 -11.94 -39.75 -3.65
C GLY A 40 -11.63 -38.89 -4.87
N GLY A 41 -10.71 -39.42 -5.69
CA GLY A 41 -10.53 -39.14 -7.11
C GLY A 41 -10.29 -37.68 -7.49
N ALA A 42 -9.06 -37.18 -7.35
CA ALA A 42 -8.66 -35.90 -7.94
C ALA A 42 -8.47 -36.03 -9.48
N PRO A 43 -8.82 -35.00 -10.27
CA PRO A 43 -8.54 -34.96 -11.70
C PRO A 43 -7.02 -34.89 -11.96
N THR A 44 -6.58 -35.56 -13.03
CA THR A 44 -5.19 -35.78 -13.44
C THR A 44 -4.47 -34.51 -13.93
N GLY A 45 -4.25 -33.56 -13.04
CA GLY A 45 -3.51 -32.32 -13.34
C GLY A 45 -3.13 -31.44 -12.15
N GLN A 46 -3.60 -31.73 -10.94
CA GLN A 46 -3.10 -31.04 -9.73
C GLN A 46 -1.84 -31.75 -9.20
N PRO A 47 -0.80 -30.99 -8.77
CA PRO A 47 0.35 -31.59 -8.12
C PRO A 47 -0.10 -32.40 -6.89
N ASN A 48 0.56 -33.53 -6.63
CA ASN A 48 0.23 -34.31 -5.44
C ASN A 48 0.49 -33.48 -4.15
N ALA A 49 -0.10 -33.90 -3.03
CA ALA A 49 -0.02 -33.13 -1.78
C ALA A 49 1.41 -32.88 -1.30
N ALA A 50 2.34 -33.80 -1.54
CA ALA A 50 3.74 -33.66 -1.16
C ALA A 50 4.44 -32.57 -2.00
N ASP A 51 4.19 -32.52 -3.31
CA ASP A 51 4.73 -31.51 -4.21
C ASP A 51 4.19 -30.11 -3.87
N MET A 52 2.89 -30.01 -3.55
CA MET A 52 2.29 -28.75 -3.10
C MET A 52 2.90 -28.25 -1.80
N MET A 53 3.09 -29.13 -0.80
CA MET A 53 3.72 -28.74 0.47
C MET A 53 5.17 -28.28 0.26
N LYS A 54 5.95 -28.99 -0.58
CA LYS A 54 7.31 -28.58 -0.92
C LYS A 54 7.33 -27.21 -1.59
N GLN A 55 6.47 -26.98 -2.57
CA GLN A 55 6.37 -25.70 -3.26
C GLN A 55 5.96 -24.56 -2.31
N MET A 56 4.99 -24.79 -1.43
CA MET A 56 4.59 -23.82 -0.41
C MET A 56 5.74 -23.45 0.53
N MET A 57 6.51 -24.45 0.99
CA MET A 57 7.69 -24.19 1.83
C MET A 57 8.73 -23.35 1.09
N GLU A 58 9.04 -23.66 -0.16
CA GLU A 58 10.00 -22.86 -0.95
C GLU A 58 9.50 -21.42 -1.17
N LEU A 59 8.23 -21.23 -1.54
CA LEU A 59 7.65 -19.90 -1.74
C LEU A 59 7.51 -19.10 -0.44
N SER A 60 7.55 -19.75 0.72
CA SER A 60 7.53 -19.08 2.03
C SER A 60 8.90 -18.53 2.46
N LYS A 61 9.99 -18.86 1.77
CA LYS A 61 11.35 -18.40 2.14
C LYS A 61 11.57 -16.97 1.65
N THR A 62 12.23 -16.16 2.48
CA THR A 62 12.73 -14.85 2.06
C THR A 62 13.87 -15.03 1.07
N ASN A 63 14.11 -14.00 0.25
CA ASN A 63 15.15 -13.99 -0.78
C ASN A 63 15.75 -12.57 -0.92
N GLU A 64 16.57 -12.36 -1.96
CA GLU A 64 17.24 -11.06 -2.18
C GLU A 64 16.28 -9.88 -2.33
N ASN A 65 15.05 -10.07 -2.84
CA ASN A 65 14.07 -8.98 -2.92
C ASN A 65 13.57 -8.55 -1.53
N HIS A 66 13.45 -9.49 -0.59
CA HIS A 66 13.11 -9.17 0.79
C HIS A 66 14.25 -8.40 1.47
N LYS A 67 15.50 -8.83 1.24
CA LYS A 67 16.69 -8.12 1.74
C LYS A 67 16.83 -6.73 1.13
N LEU A 68 16.49 -6.58 -0.15
CA LEU A 68 16.49 -5.30 -0.84
C LEU A 68 15.53 -4.32 -0.16
N LEU A 69 14.31 -4.74 0.18
CA LEU A 69 13.38 -3.89 0.94
C LEU A 69 13.94 -3.49 2.30
N SER A 70 14.51 -4.45 3.04
CA SER A 70 15.14 -4.18 4.34
C SER A 70 16.34 -3.25 4.26
N SER A 71 17.04 -3.21 3.11
CA SER A 71 18.19 -2.31 2.92
C SER A 71 17.81 -0.82 2.91
N LEU A 72 16.51 -0.51 2.82
CA LEU A 72 15.95 0.84 2.83
C LEU A 72 15.43 1.26 4.21
N ASP A 73 15.63 0.43 5.23
CA ASP A 73 15.30 0.77 6.62
C ASP A 73 16.05 2.03 7.06
N GLY A 74 15.36 2.89 7.80
CA GLY A 74 15.92 4.14 8.27
C GLY A 74 14.89 5.25 8.40
N ASN A 75 15.40 6.43 8.73
CA ASN A 75 14.64 7.67 8.78
C ASN A 75 15.02 8.52 7.56
N TRP A 76 14.01 9.06 6.90
CA TRP A 76 14.13 9.75 5.64
C TRP A 76 13.41 11.10 5.73
N ASP A 77 14.07 12.16 5.28
CA ASP A 77 13.41 13.41 4.97
C ASP A 77 12.98 13.41 3.50
N TYR A 78 11.76 13.86 3.22
CA TYR A 78 11.26 13.97 1.85
C TYR A 78 10.71 15.36 1.55
N THR A 79 10.70 15.69 0.27
CA THR A 79 9.96 16.83 -0.28
C THR A 79 9.08 16.32 -1.39
N ILE A 80 7.76 16.44 -1.24
CA ILE A 80 6.77 16.10 -2.26
C ILE A 80 6.40 17.37 -3.01
N LYS A 81 6.26 17.24 -4.33
CA LYS A 81 5.67 18.26 -5.20
C LYS A 81 4.33 17.74 -5.69
N PHE A 82 3.27 18.49 -5.47
CA PHE A 82 1.93 18.15 -5.93
C PHE A 82 1.36 19.28 -6.79
N TRP A 83 0.57 18.91 -7.80
CA TRP A 83 -0.03 19.82 -8.75
C TRP A 83 -1.55 19.73 -8.64
N MET A 84 -2.19 20.85 -8.28
CA MET A 84 -3.65 20.99 -8.30
C MET A 84 -4.17 21.26 -9.71
N ASP A 85 -3.35 21.93 -10.53
CA ASP A 85 -3.54 22.14 -11.96
C ASP A 85 -2.30 21.57 -12.68
N PRO A 86 -2.45 20.63 -13.62
CA PRO A 86 -1.34 20.09 -14.41
C PRO A 86 -0.49 21.15 -15.12
N SER A 87 -1.07 22.33 -15.40
CA SER A 87 -0.38 23.45 -16.05
C SER A 87 0.18 24.48 -15.06
N GLY A 88 -0.12 24.32 -13.77
CA GLY A 88 0.25 25.25 -12.71
C GLY A 88 1.63 25.00 -12.09
N LYS A 89 2.01 25.85 -11.13
CA LYS A 89 3.22 25.63 -10.31
C LYS A 89 2.96 24.50 -9.30
N PRO A 90 3.94 23.61 -9.05
CA PRO A 90 3.84 22.65 -7.97
C PRO A 90 3.76 23.35 -6.62
N GLN A 91 2.95 22.81 -5.75
CA GLN A 91 3.05 23.07 -4.32
C GLN A 91 4.04 22.08 -3.72
N GLU A 92 4.91 22.57 -2.84
CA GLU A 92 5.87 21.74 -2.12
C GLU A 92 5.37 21.45 -0.71
N SER A 93 5.53 20.19 -0.29
CA SER A 93 5.32 19.73 1.08
C SER A 93 6.56 18.99 1.55
N LYS A 94 6.92 19.16 2.82
CA LYS A 94 8.02 18.43 3.45
C LYS A 94 7.48 17.54 4.55
N GLY A 95 8.18 16.43 4.75
CA GLY A 95 7.86 15.51 5.81
C GLY A 95 8.97 14.51 6.05
N THR A 96 8.68 13.56 6.91
CA THR A 96 9.56 12.49 7.35
C THR A 96 8.91 11.15 7.09
N ALA A 97 9.71 10.17 6.66
CA ALA A 97 9.30 8.78 6.56
C ALA A 97 10.23 7.91 7.42
N THR A 98 9.67 6.98 8.20
CA THR A 98 10.42 5.95 8.91
C THR A 98 10.11 4.61 8.28
N ARG A 99 11.15 3.85 7.93
CA ARG A 99 11.03 2.49 7.39
C ARG A 99 11.65 1.50 8.35
N LYS A 100 10.95 0.40 8.61
CA LYS A 100 11.40 -0.64 9.53
C LYS A 100 11.00 -2.02 9.06
N THR A 101 11.98 -2.91 8.95
CA THR A 101 11.76 -4.33 8.71
C THR A 101 11.08 -4.98 9.91
N ILE A 102 10.08 -5.80 9.63
CA ILE A 102 9.29 -6.55 10.61
C ILE A 102 9.18 -8.03 10.18
N MET A 103 8.62 -8.85 11.08
CA MET A 103 8.29 -10.25 10.81
C MET A 103 9.47 -11.06 10.25
N ASN A 104 10.65 -10.94 10.88
CA ASN A 104 11.86 -11.68 10.52
C ASN A 104 12.32 -11.44 9.07
N GLY A 105 12.23 -10.19 8.59
CA GLY A 105 12.71 -9.84 7.24
C GLY A 105 11.70 -10.06 6.13
N ARG A 106 10.41 -10.22 6.46
CA ARG A 106 9.37 -10.52 5.47
C ARG A 106 8.70 -9.28 4.91
N TYR A 107 8.54 -8.26 5.74
CA TYR A 107 7.85 -7.03 5.39
C TYR A 107 8.59 -5.83 5.97
N VAL A 108 8.29 -4.66 5.42
CA VAL A 108 8.72 -3.36 5.92
C VAL A 108 7.47 -2.55 6.24
N THR A 109 7.42 -1.97 7.44
CA THR A 109 6.44 -0.92 7.76
C THR A 109 7.02 0.43 7.43
N MET A 110 6.20 1.30 6.87
CA MET A 110 6.54 2.69 6.59
C MET A 110 5.57 3.60 7.32
N ASP A 111 6.08 4.53 8.12
CA ASP A 111 5.31 5.60 8.76
C ASP A 111 5.70 6.94 8.13
N VAL A 112 4.72 7.72 7.68
CA VAL A 112 4.94 8.99 6.96
C VAL A 112 4.18 10.10 7.67
N SER A 113 4.82 11.25 7.83
CA SER A 113 4.15 12.45 8.31
C SER A 113 4.74 13.70 7.67
N GLY A 114 3.89 14.68 7.37
CA GLY A 114 4.32 15.94 6.78
C GLY A 114 3.21 16.99 6.83
N ASN A 115 3.57 18.23 6.55
CA ASN A 115 2.60 19.32 6.48
C ASN A 115 2.20 19.55 5.02
N MET A 116 0.91 19.45 4.72
CA MET A 116 0.36 19.71 3.39
C MET A 116 -0.51 20.96 3.41
N GLN A 117 -0.43 21.78 2.37
CA GLN A 117 -1.40 22.85 2.17
C GLN A 117 -2.57 22.30 1.35
N MET A 118 -3.77 22.43 1.87
CA MET A 118 -4.99 21.97 1.20
C MET A 118 -6.10 23.01 1.28
N PRO A 119 -6.96 23.12 0.25
CA PRO A 119 -8.13 24.00 0.32
C PRO A 119 -9.10 23.48 1.39
N GLY A 120 -9.45 24.34 2.33
CA GLY A 120 -10.54 24.10 3.28
C GLY A 120 -11.91 24.22 2.62
N GLN A 121 -12.97 23.91 3.37
CA GLN A 121 -14.36 24.04 2.89
C GLN A 121 -14.71 25.48 2.49
N ASP A 122 -14.01 26.46 3.06
CA ASP A 122 -14.09 27.88 2.77
C ASP A 122 -13.25 28.32 1.56
N GLY A 123 -12.64 27.36 0.83
CA GLY A 123 -11.75 27.62 -0.31
C GLY A 123 -10.39 28.19 0.05
N LYS A 124 -10.11 28.42 1.34
CA LYS A 124 -8.83 28.96 1.81
C LYS A 124 -7.83 27.84 2.05
N MET A 125 -6.59 28.05 1.66
CA MET A 125 -5.52 27.10 1.95
C MET A 125 -5.29 27.00 3.46
N LYS A 126 -5.30 25.79 3.99
CA LYS A 126 -5.00 25.47 5.38
C LYS A 126 -3.88 24.45 5.41
N THR A 127 -3.03 24.58 6.42
CA THR A 127 -2.02 23.55 6.70
C THR A 127 -2.71 22.39 7.41
N VAL A 128 -2.62 21.21 6.82
CA VAL A 128 -3.12 19.95 7.36
C VAL A 128 -1.91 19.07 7.67
N LEU A 129 -1.90 18.46 8.85
CA LEU A 129 -0.93 17.44 9.18
C LEU A 129 -1.31 16.14 8.47
N PHE A 130 -0.53 15.76 7.47
CA PHE A 130 -0.64 14.48 6.82
C PHE A 130 -0.01 13.39 7.69
N LYS A 131 -0.68 12.25 7.77
CA LYS A 131 -0.18 11.01 8.35
C LYS A 131 -0.60 9.85 7.47
N GLY A 132 0.37 9.04 7.09
CA GLY A 132 0.13 7.80 6.36
C GLY A 132 0.99 6.68 6.89
N MET A 133 0.56 5.45 6.63
CA MET A 133 1.35 4.27 6.91
C MET A 133 1.15 3.20 5.85
N GLY A 134 2.21 2.44 5.61
CA GLY A 134 2.22 1.36 4.63
C GLY A 134 2.89 0.10 5.15
N THR A 135 2.51 -1.02 4.55
CA THR A 135 3.25 -2.27 4.65
C THR A 135 3.71 -2.66 3.25
N GLU A 136 5.01 -2.88 3.09
CA GLU A 136 5.66 -3.25 1.85
C GLU A 136 6.28 -4.64 1.99
N GLY A 137 6.20 -5.45 0.94
CA GLY A 137 6.74 -6.82 0.91
C GLY A 137 7.06 -7.29 -0.50
N TYR A 138 7.57 -8.52 -0.60
CA TYR A 138 7.76 -9.21 -1.87
C TYR A 138 6.97 -10.53 -1.88
N ASP A 139 6.05 -10.66 -2.81
CA ASP A 139 5.26 -11.87 -2.99
C ASP A 139 6.00 -12.83 -3.94
N ASN A 140 6.48 -13.96 -3.41
CA ASN A 140 7.19 -14.97 -4.20
C ASN A 140 6.29 -15.71 -5.21
N VAL A 141 4.98 -15.78 -4.96
CA VAL A 141 4.00 -16.39 -5.87
C VAL A 141 3.81 -15.47 -7.07
N LYS A 142 3.50 -14.19 -6.80
CA LYS A 142 3.29 -13.17 -7.86
C LYS A 142 4.58 -12.70 -8.51
N LYS A 143 5.71 -12.86 -7.82
CA LYS A 143 7.02 -12.29 -8.17
C LYS A 143 6.97 -10.76 -8.31
N LYS A 144 6.24 -10.12 -7.39
CA LYS A 144 6.00 -8.68 -7.36
C LYS A 144 6.31 -8.12 -5.99
N PHE A 145 6.78 -6.88 -5.97
CA PHE A 145 6.69 -6.08 -4.75
C PHE A 145 5.23 -5.70 -4.53
N VAL A 146 4.79 -5.72 -3.29
CA VAL A 146 3.38 -5.45 -2.92
C VAL A 146 3.35 -4.43 -1.80
N VAL A 147 2.42 -3.51 -1.88
CA VAL A 147 2.22 -2.45 -0.88
C VAL A 147 0.73 -2.37 -0.54
N SER A 148 0.44 -2.22 0.75
CA SER A 148 -0.85 -1.71 1.23
C SER A 148 -0.63 -0.38 1.94
N TRP A 149 -1.47 0.61 1.67
CA TRP A 149 -1.33 1.97 2.19
C TRP A 149 -2.65 2.50 2.77
N ILE A 150 -2.53 3.26 3.87
CA ILE A 150 -3.62 4.02 4.48
C ILE A 150 -3.11 5.40 4.92
N ASP A 151 -4.00 6.38 4.96
CA ASP A 151 -3.69 7.72 5.46
C ASP A 151 -4.91 8.40 6.07
N ASN A 152 -4.71 9.61 6.61
CA ASN A 152 -5.77 10.42 7.21
C ASN A 152 -6.52 11.32 6.23
N MET A 153 -6.35 11.11 4.92
CA MET A 153 -7.01 11.88 3.86
C MET A 153 -8.13 11.11 3.16
N GLY A 154 -8.11 9.78 3.24
CA GLY A 154 -9.16 8.91 2.72
C GLY A 154 -9.60 7.85 3.73
N THR A 155 -10.61 7.07 3.34
CA THR A 155 -11.07 5.89 4.09
C THR A 155 -10.81 4.57 3.36
N GLY A 156 -10.31 4.64 2.12
CA GLY A 156 -9.90 3.48 1.34
C GLY A 156 -8.53 2.95 1.75
N ILE A 157 -8.30 1.68 1.49
CA ILE A 157 -6.96 1.08 1.54
C ILE A 157 -6.46 0.99 0.10
N GLU A 158 -5.32 1.61 -0.18
CA GLU A 158 -4.68 1.51 -1.48
C GLU A 158 -3.80 0.25 -1.52
N PHE A 159 -3.85 -0.46 -2.64
CA PHE A 159 -2.97 -1.59 -2.93
C PHE A 159 -2.18 -1.33 -4.21
N SER A 160 -0.88 -1.53 -4.13
CA SER A 160 0.03 -1.33 -5.26
C SER A 160 0.87 -2.58 -5.49
N GLU A 161 1.14 -2.88 -6.75
CA GLU A 161 2.10 -3.90 -7.14
C GLU A 161 3.24 -3.26 -7.93
N GLY A 162 4.45 -3.78 -7.75
CA GLY A 162 5.63 -3.17 -8.34
C GLY A 162 6.71 -4.12 -8.79
N THR A 163 7.69 -3.54 -9.47
CA THR A 163 8.89 -4.19 -9.99
C THR A 163 10.12 -3.38 -9.63
N TYR A 164 11.28 -4.04 -9.59
CA TYR A 164 12.57 -3.39 -9.36
C TYR A 164 13.47 -3.59 -10.58
N ASP A 165 14.06 -2.49 -11.06
CA ASP A 165 15.13 -2.51 -12.04
C ASP A 165 16.48 -2.30 -11.35
N ALA A 166 17.31 -3.34 -11.34
CA ALA A 166 18.62 -3.32 -10.71
C ALA A 166 19.64 -2.41 -11.43
N ALA A 167 19.47 -2.14 -12.73
CA ALA A 167 20.39 -1.29 -13.48
C ALA A 167 20.24 0.18 -13.08
N SER A 168 18.99 0.65 -12.97
CA SER A 168 18.68 2.00 -12.52
C SER A 168 18.49 2.14 -11.01
N LYS A 169 18.46 1.01 -10.28
CA LYS A 169 18.12 0.91 -8.84
C LYS A 169 16.77 1.52 -8.50
N THR A 170 15.79 1.26 -9.35
CA THR A 170 14.49 1.93 -9.33
C THR A 170 13.37 0.95 -9.01
N PHE A 171 12.51 1.28 -8.05
CA PHE A 171 11.21 0.64 -7.92
C PHE A 171 10.18 1.35 -8.79
N THR A 172 9.28 0.60 -9.39
CA THR A 172 8.09 1.14 -10.04
C THR A 172 6.87 0.42 -9.51
N TYR A 173 5.98 1.15 -8.85
CA TYR A 173 4.69 0.67 -8.35
C TYR A 173 3.56 1.18 -9.22
N THR A 174 2.52 0.37 -9.35
CA THR A 174 1.28 0.74 -10.03
C THR A 174 0.08 0.30 -9.21
N SER A 175 -0.93 1.17 -9.16
CA SER A 175 -2.22 0.91 -8.52
C SER A 175 -3.34 1.48 -9.38
N GLU A 176 -4.57 1.09 -9.06
CA GLU A 176 -5.79 1.73 -9.54
C GLU A 176 -6.56 2.21 -8.32
N MET A 177 -6.81 3.51 -8.25
CA MET A 177 -7.57 4.14 -7.18
C MET A 177 -8.90 4.66 -7.70
N GLU A 178 -9.95 4.48 -6.93
CA GLU A 178 -11.27 5.04 -7.22
C GLU A 178 -11.59 6.12 -6.19
N MET A 179 -11.21 7.36 -6.48
CA MET A 179 -11.37 8.48 -5.55
C MET A 179 -12.84 8.94 -5.43
N MET A 180 -13.62 8.72 -6.48
CA MET A 180 -15.05 8.97 -6.52
C MET A 180 -15.73 7.79 -7.22
N PRO A 181 -17.00 7.47 -6.88
CA PRO A 181 -17.73 6.39 -7.53
C PRO A 181 -17.69 6.50 -9.06
N GLY A 182 -17.21 5.44 -9.72
CA GLY A 182 -17.05 5.34 -11.17
C GLY A 182 -15.81 6.03 -11.75
N MET A 183 -15.01 6.73 -10.94
CA MET A 183 -13.81 7.46 -11.40
C MET A 183 -12.53 6.76 -10.98
N LYS A 184 -12.18 5.73 -11.76
CA LYS A 184 -10.93 4.97 -11.61
C LYS A 184 -9.75 5.74 -12.22
N THR A 185 -8.69 5.89 -11.44
CA THR A 185 -7.45 6.55 -11.82
C THR A 185 -6.30 5.58 -11.68
N LYS A 186 -5.53 5.40 -12.76
CA LYS A 186 -4.28 4.62 -12.71
C LYS A 186 -3.19 5.49 -12.12
N VAL A 187 -2.42 4.90 -11.22
CA VAL A 187 -1.35 5.56 -10.48
C VAL A 187 -0.05 4.83 -10.79
N ARG A 188 1.02 5.61 -10.92
CA ARG A 188 2.38 5.10 -11.09
C ARG A 188 3.31 5.86 -10.16
N GLU A 189 4.00 5.12 -9.31
CA GLU A 189 5.01 5.63 -8.39
C GLU A 189 6.38 5.09 -8.78
N VAL A 190 7.41 5.92 -8.62
CA VAL A 190 8.81 5.59 -8.91
C VAL A 190 9.67 6.03 -7.73
N ILE A 191 10.45 5.10 -7.19
CA ILE A 191 11.33 5.30 -6.02
C ILE A 191 12.77 4.96 -6.40
#